data_AF-A0A0F0FJV2-F1
#
_entry.id   AF-A0A0F0FJV2-F1
#
_cell.length_a   1.000
_cell.length_b   1.000
_cell.length_c   1.000
_cell.angle_alpha   90.00
_cell.angle_beta   90.00
_cell.angle_gamma   90.00
#
_symmetry.space_group_name_H-M   'P 1'
#
loop_
_entity.id
_entity.type
_entity.pdbx_description
1 polymer ?
#
loop_
_entity_poly.entity_id
_entity_poly.type
_entity_poly.pdbx_seq_one_letter_code
_entity_poly.pdbx_strand_id
1 'polypeptide(L)'
;MAVHISPFDALLNAAFVSGPGKPYHVVHAAAFDPRTLIRDSGGKLHINLHCGWAASDGRIVVRRKGALASVCIVQTEEIPEARRDAIDLEIDHDGIAKYERLCEHAGLFAHADSHCLLETWTEQQRHRAVALAIQRMPGMVPVGAQINQVALFDPEAAQWHFVPIEVFFGEPVRKVNA
;
A
#
# COMPACT_ATOMS: atom_id res chain seq x y z
N MET A 1 1.92 9.28 8.02
CA MET A 1 1.65 7.87 8.39
C MET A 1 1.42 7.05 7.13
N ALA A 2 1.83 5.79 7.06
CA ALA A 2 1.45 4.90 5.96
C ALA A 2 0.20 4.10 6.36
N VAL A 3 -0.84 4.15 5.54
CA VAL A 3 -2.11 3.45 5.75
C VAL A 3 -2.26 2.43 4.63
N HIS A 4 -2.67 1.21 4.96
CA HIS A 4 -2.85 0.15 3.97
C HIS A 4 -4.28 -0.36 4.10
N ILE A 5 -4.92 -0.62 2.97
CA ILE A 5 -6.29 -1.17 2.92
C ILE A 5 -6.27 -2.64 3.37
N SER A 6 -5.20 -3.37 3.03
CA SER A 6 -5.03 -4.76 3.38
C SER A 6 -4.04 -4.95 4.54
N PRO A 7 -4.36 -5.79 5.55
CA PRO A 7 -3.40 -6.17 6.58
C PRO A 7 -2.20 -6.94 6.00
N PHE A 8 -2.40 -7.64 4.88
CA PHE A 8 -1.32 -8.31 4.17
C PHE A 8 -0.31 -7.30 3.61
N ASP A 9 -0.76 -6.24 2.92
CA ASP A 9 0.13 -5.22 2.36
C ASP A 9 0.95 -4.52 3.45
N ALA A 10 0.30 -4.23 4.58
CA ALA A 10 0.97 -3.64 5.74
C ALA A 10 2.09 -4.55 6.27
N LEU A 11 1.83 -5.86 6.38
CA LEU A 11 2.82 -6.84 6.83
C LEU A 11 3.93 -7.05 5.80
N LEU A 12 3.61 -7.07 4.50
CA LEU A 12 4.62 -7.18 3.46
C LEU A 12 5.54 -5.96 3.49
N ASN A 13 4.99 -4.75 3.57
CA ASN A 13 5.79 -3.55 3.73
C ASN A 13 6.65 -3.59 5.01
N ALA A 14 6.06 -3.98 6.14
CA ALA A 14 6.77 -4.14 7.43
C ALA A 14 7.95 -5.11 7.32
N ALA A 15 7.85 -6.19 6.56
CA ALA A 15 8.94 -7.15 6.36
C ALA A 15 10.17 -6.53 5.67
N PHE A 16 9.99 -5.53 4.82
CA PHE A 16 11.08 -4.84 4.12
C PHE A 16 11.61 -3.60 4.84
N VAL A 17 10.81 -2.95 5.69
CA VAL A 17 11.24 -1.77 6.45
C VAL A 17 11.78 -2.12 7.84
N SER A 18 11.40 -3.27 8.39
CA SER A 18 11.90 -3.75 9.67
C SER A 18 13.37 -4.12 9.58
N GLY A 19 14.11 -3.80 10.64
CA GLY A 19 15.51 -4.18 10.78
C GLY A 19 15.93 -4.24 12.24
N PRO A 20 17.15 -4.72 12.51
CA PRO A 20 17.69 -4.77 13.87
C PRO A 20 17.58 -3.40 14.58
N GLY A 21 16.94 -3.39 15.75
CA GLY A 21 16.73 -2.16 16.54
C GLY A 21 15.65 -1.21 16.03
N LYS A 22 14.91 -1.57 14.97
CA LYS A 22 13.81 -0.78 14.38
C LYS A 22 12.65 -1.68 13.98
N PRO A 23 11.90 -2.24 14.95
CA PRO A 23 10.72 -3.02 14.64
C PRO A 23 9.62 -2.11 14.08
N TYR A 24 8.90 -2.59 13.07
CA TYR A 24 7.66 -1.97 12.63
C TYR A 24 6.50 -2.85 13.06
N HIS A 25 5.45 -2.22 13.58
CA HIS A 25 4.24 -2.90 14.01
C HIS A 25 3.09 -2.46 13.13
N VAL A 26 2.33 -3.43 12.65
CA VAL A 26 1.05 -3.19 11.96
C VAL A 26 -0.02 -3.04 13.03
N VAL A 27 -0.74 -1.94 13.01
CA VAL A 27 -1.84 -1.64 13.93
C VAL A 27 -3.09 -1.39 13.10
N HIS A 28 -4.22 -1.96 13.55
CA HIS A 28 -5.51 -1.69 12.91
C HIS A 28 -5.84 -0.19 13.02
N ALA A 29 -6.29 0.44 11.92
CA ALA A 29 -6.49 1.90 11.89
C ALA A 29 -7.41 2.40 13.00
N ALA A 30 -8.49 1.67 13.30
CA ALA A 30 -9.42 2.00 14.40
C ALA A 30 -8.81 1.98 15.81
N ALA A 31 -7.63 1.34 15.99
CA ALA A 31 -6.92 1.28 17.26
C ALA A 31 -5.73 2.27 17.34
N PHE A 32 -5.48 3.04 16.28
CA PHE A 32 -4.37 3.98 16.21
C PHE A 32 -4.78 5.34 16.78
N ASP A 33 -3.97 5.91 17.69
CA ASP A 33 -4.14 7.28 18.18
C ASP A 33 -3.26 8.27 17.37
N PRO A 34 -3.86 9.11 16.49
CA PRO A 34 -3.11 10.04 15.65
C PRO A 34 -2.72 11.36 16.34
N ARG A 35 -3.14 11.62 17.59
CA ARG A 35 -3.00 12.94 18.25
C ARG A 35 -1.55 13.42 18.32
N THR A 36 -0.62 12.51 18.62
CA THR A 36 0.81 12.84 18.67
C THR A 36 1.32 13.27 17.29
N LEU A 37 0.94 12.57 16.21
CA LEU A 37 1.34 12.95 14.85
C LEU A 37 0.78 14.32 14.44
N ILE A 38 -0.47 14.60 14.82
CA ILE A 38 -1.13 15.88 14.53
C ILE A 38 -0.43 17.02 15.23
N ARG A 39 -0.15 16.87 16.53
CA ARG A 39 0.58 17.89 17.31
C ARG A 39 1.95 18.17 16.71
N ASP A 40 2.71 17.11 16.40
CA ASP A 40 4.06 17.23 15.87
C ASP A 40 4.09 17.80 14.43
N SER A 41 2.96 17.72 13.71
CA SER A 41 2.78 18.27 12.35
C SER A 41 2.04 19.61 12.34
N GLY A 42 1.97 20.33 13.46
CA GLY A 42 1.35 21.66 13.52
C GLY A 42 -0.17 21.67 13.32
N GLY A 43 -0.87 20.63 13.79
CA GLY A 43 -2.32 20.49 13.65
C GLY A 43 -2.76 19.74 12.39
N LYS A 44 -1.83 19.16 11.62
CA LYS A 44 -2.14 18.47 10.37
C LYS A 44 -2.02 16.95 10.50
N LEU A 45 -2.95 16.22 9.92
CA LEU A 45 -2.88 14.78 9.78
C LEU A 45 -2.46 14.43 8.34
N HIS A 46 -1.32 13.77 8.19
CA HIS A 46 -0.81 13.30 6.89
C HIS A 46 -1.01 11.79 6.74
N ILE A 47 -1.86 11.41 5.79
CA ILE A 47 -2.20 10.04 5.44
C ILE A 47 -1.59 9.71 4.07
N ASN A 48 -0.75 8.66 4.03
CA ASN A 48 -0.26 8.08 2.79
C ASN A 48 -0.96 6.74 2.59
N LEU A 49 -2.05 6.74 1.81
CA LEU A 49 -2.77 5.52 1.46
C LEU A 49 -1.94 4.71 0.47
N HIS A 50 -1.55 3.50 0.86
CA HIS A 50 -0.84 2.55 0.01
C HIS A 50 -1.78 1.97 -1.04
N CYS A 51 -1.39 2.08 -2.31
CA CYS A 51 -2.16 1.55 -3.43
C CYS A 51 -1.43 0.43 -4.20
N GLY A 52 -0.20 0.10 -3.80
CA GLY A 52 0.64 -0.90 -4.45
C GLY A 52 2.11 -0.50 -4.46
N TRP A 53 2.94 -1.30 -5.11
CA TRP A 53 4.38 -1.06 -5.23
C TRP A 53 4.76 -0.54 -6.60
N ALA A 54 5.67 0.42 -6.68
CA ALA A 54 6.20 0.90 -7.94
C ALA A 54 6.96 -0.21 -8.66
N ALA A 55 6.73 -0.34 -9.95
CA ALA A 55 7.34 -1.37 -10.79
C ALA A 55 7.83 -0.81 -12.14
N SER A 56 8.78 -1.53 -12.72
CA SER A 56 9.42 -1.23 -14.00
C SER A 56 9.61 -2.53 -14.78
N ASP A 57 8.90 -2.67 -15.91
CA ASP A 57 8.98 -3.82 -16.82
C ASP A 57 8.89 -5.18 -16.08
N GLY A 58 7.86 -5.33 -15.25
CA GLY A 58 7.59 -6.55 -14.48
C GLY A 58 8.50 -6.77 -13.28
N ARG A 59 9.27 -5.77 -12.84
CA ARG A 59 10.16 -5.85 -11.67
C ARG A 59 9.82 -4.80 -10.64
N ILE A 60 9.94 -5.13 -9.37
CA ILE A 60 9.56 -4.24 -8.27
C ILE A 60 10.70 -3.25 -7.96
N VAL A 61 10.38 -1.98 -7.80
CA VAL A 61 11.36 -0.94 -7.47
C VAL A 61 11.70 -0.98 -5.98
N VAL A 62 12.99 -1.03 -5.67
CA VAL A 62 13.52 -0.99 -4.30
C VAL A 62 14.29 0.29 -4.01
N ARG A 63 14.07 0.86 -2.83
CA ARG A 63 14.77 2.03 -2.32
C ARG A 63 16.18 1.64 -1.86
N ARG A 64 17.06 2.63 -1.68
CA ARG A 64 18.47 2.44 -1.27
C ARG A 64 18.68 1.60 0.00
N LYS A 65 17.68 1.51 0.88
CA LYS A 65 17.73 0.75 2.15
C LYS A 65 17.02 -0.61 2.06
N GLY A 66 16.69 -1.10 0.87
CA GLY A 66 16.00 -2.38 0.65
C GLY A 66 14.47 -2.31 0.75
N ALA A 67 13.91 -1.22 1.28
CA ALA A 67 12.47 -1.01 1.32
C ALA A 67 11.85 -0.97 -0.08
N LEU A 68 10.68 -1.58 -0.25
CA LEU A 68 9.93 -1.46 -1.50
C LEU A 68 9.48 0.00 -1.72
N ALA A 69 9.49 0.46 -2.96
CA ALA A 69 8.94 1.76 -3.30
C ALA A 69 7.42 1.65 -3.42
N SER A 70 6.68 2.29 -2.52
CA SER A 70 5.20 2.34 -2.61
C SER A 70 4.72 3.41 -3.58
N VAL A 71 3.62 3.12 -4.26
CA VAL A 71 2.72 4.08 -4.91
C VAL A 71 1.64 4.42 -3.90
N CYS A 72 1.52 5.70 -3.57
CA CYS A 72 0.61 6.17 -2.52
C CYS A 72 -0.20 7.37 -2.98
N ILE A 73 -1.39 7.51 -2.38
CA ILE A 73 -2.19 8.73 -2.41
C ILE A 73 -1.92 9.48 -1.13
N VAL A 74 -1.58 10.76 -1.25
CA VAL A 74 -1.27 11.63 -0.12
C VAL A 74 -2.48 12.49 0.18
N GLN A 75 -3.04 12.30 1.37
CA GLN A 75 -4.11 13.11 1.93
C GLN A 75 -3.56 13.90 3.12
N THR A 76 -3.89 15.18 3.19
CA THR A 76 -3.55 16.05 4.32
C THR A 76 -4.81 16.74 4.81
N GLU A 77 -5.13 16.56 6.09
CA GLU A 77 -6.27 17.20 6.73
C GLU A 77 -5.78 18.15 7.83
N GLU A 78 -6.36 19.34 7.91
CA GLU A 78 -6.17 20.22 9.06
C GLU A 78 -7.19 19.86 10.14
N ILE A 79 -6.70 19.48 11.32
CA ILE A 79 -7.55 19.01 12.42
C ILE A 79 -7.80 20.18 13.38
N PRO A 80 -9.04 20.72 13.44
CA PRO A 80 -9.38 21.80 14.36
C PRO A 80 -9.15 21.38 15.81
N GLU A 81 -8.76 22.32 16.67
CA GLU A 81 -8.48 22.02 18.08
C GLU A 81 -9.65 21.33 18.78
N ALA A 82 -10.88 21.78 18.48
CA ALA A 82 -12.12 21.23 19.02
C ALA A 82 -12.40 19.77 18.63
N ARG A 83 -11.77 19.25 17.56
CA ARG A 83 -11.95 17.86 17.09
C ARG A 83 -10.81 16.92 17.51
N ARG A 84 -9.78 17.41 18.20
CA ARG A 84 -8.58 16.60 18.54
C ARG A 84 -8.86 15.43 19.47
N ASP A 85 -9.96 15.47 20.22
CA ASP A 85 -10.34 14.39 21.12
C ASP A 85 -11.19 13.31 20.45
N ALA A 86 -11.76 13.59 19.26
CA ALA A 86 -12.60 12.70 18.47
C ALA A 86 -12.22 12.80 16.98
N ILE A 87 -11.10 12.17 16.63
CA ILE A 87 -10.56 12.18 15.27
C ILE A 87 -11.01 10.90 14.56
N ASP A 88 -11.86 11.06 13.55
CA ASP A 88 -12.21 9.98 12.64
C ASP A 88 -11.17 9.93 11.51
N LEU A 89 -10.61 8.75 11.27
CA LEU A 89 -9.69 8.53 10.15
C LEU A 89 -10.50 8.28 8.87
N GLU A 90 -10.81 9.33 8.14
CA GLU A 90 -11.49 9.23 6.85
C GLU A 90 -10.50 9.19 5.70
N ILE A 91 -10.66 8.20 4.82
CA ILE A 91 -9.92 8.11 3.57
C ILE A 91 -10.79 8.68 2.45
N ASP A 92 -10.24 9.61 1.68
CA ASP A 92 -10.95 10.24 0.58
C ASP A 92 -11.46 9.21 -0.45
N HIS A 93 -12.68 9.43 -0.94
CA HIS A 93 -13.36 8.55 -1.89
C HIS A 93 -12.63 8.45 -3.23
N ASP A 94 -12.01 9.55 -3.71
CA ASP A 94 -11.17 9.48 -4.92
C ASP A 94 -9.94 8.59 -4.69
N GLY A 95 -9.42 8.59 -3.45
CA GLY A 95 -8.36 7.69 -3.01
C GLY A 95 -8.73 6.22 -3.16
N ILE A 96 -9.90 5.85 -2.64
CA ILE A 96 -10.45 4.50 -2.74
C ILE A 96 -10.73 4.12 -4.20
N ALA A 97 -11.38 5.00 -4.98
CA ALA A 97 -11.71 4.73 -6.38
C ALA A 97 -10.47 4.52 -7.28
N LYS A 98 -9.34 5.17 -6.97
CA LYS A 98 -8.06 4.91 -7.66
C LYS A 98 -7.51 3.53 -7.33
N TYR A 99 -7.61 3.11 -6.07
CA TYR A 99 -7.19 1.77 -5.66
C TYR A 99 -8.07 0.68 -6.29
N GLU A 100 -9.38 0.84 -6.26
CA GLU A 100 -10.34 -0.10 -6.87
C GLU A 100 -10.05 -0.29 -8.37
N ARG A 101 -9.82 0.80 -9.11
CA ARG A 101 -9.42 0.72 -10.53
C ARG A 101 -8.15 -0.10 -10.75
N LEU A 102 -7.17 0.01 -9.87
CA LEU A 102 -5.95 -0.81 -9.96
C LEU A 102 -6.27 -2.29 -9.75
N CYS A 103 -7.08 -2.61 -8.74
CA CYS A 103 -7.54 -3.99 -8.50
C CYS A 103 -8.29 -4.56 -9.70
N GLU A 104 -9.24 -3.81 -10.26
CA GLU A 104 -10.00 -4.24 -11.46
C GLU A 104 -9.09 -4.51 -12.66
N HIS A 105 -8.11 -3.63 -12.94
CA HIS A 105 -7.17 -3.83 -14.04
C HIS A 105 -6.19 -4.98 -13.79
N ALA A 106 -5.95 -5.34 -12.54
CA ALA A 106 -5.22 -6.55 -12.18
C ALA A 106 -6.07 -7.83 -12.30
N GLY A 107 -7.38 -7.70 -12.54
CA GLY A 107 -8.34 -8.82 -12.54
C GLY A 107 -8.85 -9.19 -11.14
N LEU A 108 -8.57 -8.38 -10.12
CA LEU A 108 -8.91 -8.58 -8.71
C LEU A 108 -10.27 -7.93 -8.40
N PHE A 109 -11.31 -8.34 -9.12
CA PHE A 109 -12.65 -7.75 -8.98
C PHE A 109 -13.27 -7.96 -7.60
N ALA A 110 -12.96 -9.06 -6.93
CA ALA A 110 -13.46 -9.40 -5.60
C ALA A 110 -12.57 -8.88 -4.45
N HIS A 111 -11.72 -7.87 -4.69
CA HIS A 111 -10.71 -7.41 -3.72
C HIS A 111 -11.29 -7.03 -2.35
N ALA A 112 -12.50 -6.47 -2.29
CA ALA A 112 -13.15 -6.14 -1.01
C ALA A 112 -13.43 -7.40 -0.18
N ASP A 113 -13.98 -8.44 -0.81
CA ASP A 113 -14.23 -9.73 -0.16
C ASP A 113 -12.91 -10.41 0.23
N SER A 114 -11.90 -10.35 -0.65
CA SER A 114 -10.54 -10.84 -0.37
C SER A 114 -9.94 -10.16 0.86
N HIS A 115 -10.11 -8.85 1.03
CA HIS A 115 -9.63 -8.13 2.21
C HIS A 115 -10.34 -8.56 3.48
N CYS A 116 -11.68 -8.67 3.45
CA CYS A 116 -12.45 -9.19 4.59
C CYS A 116 -11.99 -10.61 4.96
N LEU A 117 -11.71 -11.47 3.98
CA LEU A 117 -11.16 -12.80 4.23
C LEU A 117 -9.79 -12.74 4.91
N LEU A 118 -8.90 -11.85 4.49
CA LEU A 118 -7.57 -11.68 5.09
C LEU A 118 -7.60 -11.19 6.54
N GLU A 119 -8.64 -10.48 6.95
CA GLU A 119 -8.85 -10.09 8.35
C GLU A 119 -9.11 -11.32 9.24
N THR A 120 -9.82 -12.33 8.72
CA THR A 120 -10.11 -13.58 9.43
C THR A 120 -8.90 -14.51 9.55
N TRP A 121 -7.84 -14.28 8.78
CA TRP A 121 -6.65 -15.12 8.82
C TRP A 121 -5.91 -14.98 10.14
N THR A 122 -5.35 -16.09 10.61
CA THR A 122 -4.40 -16.09 11.72
C THR A 122 -3.11 -15.36 11.33
N GLU A 123 -2.37 -14.88 12.32
CA GLU A 123 -1.05 -14.28 12.11
C GLU A 123 -0.10 -15.19 11.32
N GLN A 124 -0.12 -16.50 11.60
CA GLN A 124 0.69 -17.47 10.89
C GLN A 124 0.32 -17.58 9.40
N GLN A 125 -0.98 -17.56 9.07
CA GLN A 125 -1.42 -17.56 7.66
C GLN A 125 -0.95 -16.30 6.93
N ARG A 126 -1.09 -15.12 7.56
CA ARG A 126 -0.61 -13.87 6.98
C ARG A 126 0.90 -13.86 6.77
N HIS A 127 1.69 -14.33 7.73
CA HIS A 127 3.14 -14.44 7.59
C HIS A 127 3.56 -15.42 6.49
N ARG A 128 2.85 -16.55 6.33
CA ARG A 128 3.10 -17.49 5.22
C ARG A 128 2.83 -16.83 3.87
N ALA A 129 1.73 -16.10 3.73
CA ALA A 129 1.43 -15.37 2.51
C ALA A 129 2.49 -14.30 2.19
N VAL A 130 2.96 -13.55 3.20
CA VAL A 130 4.06 -12.59 3.04
C VAL A 130 5.34 -13.27 2.56
N ALA A 131 5.72 -14.40 3.17
CA ALA A 131 6.88 -15.17 2.75
C ALA A 131 6.75 -15.67 1.29
N LEU A 132 5.56 -16.14 0.90
CA LEU A 132 5.27 -16.54 -0.47
C LEU A 132 5.37 -15.35 -1.44
N ALA A 133 4.83 -14.19 -1.06
CA ALA A 133 4.91 -12.98 -1.88
C ALA A 133 6.36 -12.58 -2.17
N ILE A 134 7.20 -12.59 -1.13
CA ILE A 134 8.65 -12.33 -1.24
C ILE A 134 9.32 -13.36 -2.14
N GLN A 135 9.05 -14.65 -1.92
CA GLN A 135 9.62 -15.74 -2.72
C GLN A 135 9.23 -15.65 -4.20
N ARG A 136 8.00 -15.18 -4.48
CA ARG A 136 7.43 -15.09 -5.83
C ARG A 136 7.72 -13.74 -6.52
N MET A 137 8.49 -12.85 -5.91
CA MET A 137 8.82 -11.57 -6.55
C MET A 137 9.54 -11.80 -7.88
N PRO A 138 9.09 -11.17 -8.99
CA PRO A 138 9.64 -11.38 -10.33
C PRO A 138 11.00 -10.69 -10.57
N GLY A 139 11.66 -10.24 -9.50
CA GLY A 139 12.90 -9.49 -9.51
C GLY A 139 12.73 -8.06 -9.02
N MET A 140 13.87 -7.42 -8.75
CA MET A 140 13.94 -6.07 -8.18
C MET A 140 14.81 -5.16 -9.04
N VAL A 141 14.47 -3.88 -9.11
CA VAL A 141 15.26 -2.82 -9.74
C VAL A 141 15.50 -1.67 -8.77
N PRO A 142 16.64 -0.97 -8.82
CA PRO A 142 16.90 0.12 -7.91
C PRO A 142 16.02 1.34 -8.21
N VAL A 143 15.79 2.15 -7.18
CA VAL A 143 15.20 3.48 -7.31
C VAL A 143 15.97 4.32 -8.34
N GLY A 144 15.24 4.94 -9.27
CA GLY A 144 15.78 5.63 -10.45
C GLY A 144 15.41 4.96 -11.77
N ALA A 145 14.97 3.69 -11.74
CA ALA A 145 14.31 3.07 -12.89
C ALA A 145 13.01 3.81 -13.26
N GLN A 146 12.62 3.75 -14.54
CA GLN A 146 11.35 4.29 -15.00
C GLN A 146 10.20 3.51 -14.36
N ILE A 147 9.36 4.21 -13.59
CA ILE A 147 8.15 3.63 -13.01
C ILE A 147 7.06 3.67 -14.08
N ASN A 148 6.77 2.53 -14.70
CA ASN A 148 5.71 2.39 -15.71
C ASN A 148 4.58 1.47 -15.25
N GLN A 149 4.69 0.86 -14.07
CA GLN A 149 3.69 -0.06 -13.54
C GLN A 149 3.48 0.10 -12.03
N VAL A 150 2.30 -0.32 -11.58
CA VAL A 150 1.97 -0.62 -10.18
C VAL A 150 1.89 -2.14 -10.03
N ALA A 151 2.68 -2.68 -9.13
CA ALA A 151 2.61 -4.07 -8.72
C ALA A 151 1.60 -4.24 -7.57
N LEU A 152 0.78 -5.27 -7.68
CA LEU A 152 -0.14 -5.74 -6.63
C LEU A 152 0.12 -7.23 -6.42
N PHE A 153 0.00 -7.72 -5.19
CA PHE A 153 0.06 -9.14 -4.92
C PHE A 153 -1.33 -9.65 -4.57
N ASP A 154 -1.74 -10.72 -5.23
CA ASP A 154 -2.95 -11.47 -4.91
C ASP A 154 -2.59 -12.58 -3.91
N PRO A 155 -3.00 -12.47 -2.63
CA PRO A 155 -2.69 -13.48 -1.63
C PRO A 155 -3.44 -14.80 -1.82
N GLU A 156 -4.56 -14.81 -2.55
CA GLU A 156 -5.36 -16.01 -2.79
C GLU A 156 -4.72 -16.88 -3.87
N ALA A 157 -4.32 -16.27 -4.99
CA ALA A 157 -3.62 -16.97 -6.07
C ALA A 157 -2.09 -17.02 -5.89
N ALA A 158 -1.56 -16.32 -4.88
CA ALA A 158 -0.13 -16.19 -4.59
C ALA A 158 0.70 -15.68 -5.79
N GLN A 159 0.19 -14.68 -6.50
CA GLN A 159 0.77 -14.15 -7.73
C GLN A 159 0.90 -12.62 -7.73
N TRP A 160 1.90 -12.12 -8.45
CA TRP A 160 2.10 -10.68 -8.66
C TRP A 160 1.42 -10.24 -9.96
N HIS A 161 0.64 -9.17 -9.86
CA HIS A 161 0.00 -8.49 -10.98
C HIS A 161 0.70 -7.15 -11.24
N PHE A 162 0.84 -6.78 -12.51
CA PHE A 162 1.47 -5.52 -12.92
C PHE A 162 0.48 -4.74 -13.78
N VAL A 163 0.04 -3.61 -13.25
CA VAL A 163 -0.92 -2.71 -13.92
C VAL A 163 -0.16 -1.49 -14.44
N PRO A 164 -0.45 -0.99 -15.65
CA PRO A 164 0.16 0.25 -16.13
C PRO A 164 -0.05 1.42 -15.17
N ILE A 165 1.00 2.22 -14.92
CA ILE A 165 0.94 3.33 -13.95
C ILE A 165 -0.08 4.41 -14.34
N GLU A 166 -0.40 4.53 -15.63
CA GLU A 166 -1.42 5.45 -16.15
C GLU A 166 -2.81 5.17 -15.55
N VAL A 167 -3.12 3.90 -15.25
CA VAL A 167 -4.38 3.51 -14.59
C VAL A 167 -4.53 4.20 -13.23
N PHE A 168 -3.43 4.30 -12.47
CA PHE A 168 -3.43 4.98 -11.18
C PHE A 168 -3.68 6.49 -11.31
N PHE A 169 -3.14 7.12 -12.36
CA PHE A 169 -3.35 8.54 -12.64
C PHE A 169 -4.69 8.84 -13.32
N GLY A 170 -5.45 7.81 -13.74
CA GLY A 170 -6.67 7.99 -14.53
C GLY A 170 -6.40 8.45 -15.96
N GLU A 171 -5.19 8.19 -16.47
CA GLU A 171 -4.76 8.53 -17.83
C GLU A 171 -4.99 7.36 -18.79
N PRO A 172 -5.21 7.62 -20.10
CA PRO A 172 -5.29 6.55 -21.08
C PRO A 172 -3.96 5.78 -21.16
N VAL A 173 -4.04 4.46 -21.04
CA VAL A 173 -2.88 3.56 -21.14
C VAL A 173 -2.21 3.75 -22.49
N ARG A 174 -0.95 4.20 -22.50
CA ARG A 174 -0.17 4.35 -23.73
C ARG A 174 0.15 2.96 -24.27
N LYS A 175 -0.36 2.65 -25.47
CA LYS A 175 0.05 1.45 -26.19
C LYS A 175 1.52 1.61 -26.59
N VAL A 176 2.40 0.80 -26.00
CA VAL A 176 3.78 0.66 -26.49
C VAL A 176 3.68 -0.12 -27.79
N ASN A 177 3.95 0.52 -28.92
CA ASN A 177 4.09 -0.17 -30.20
C ASN A 177 5.30 -1.11 -30.08
N ALA A 178 5.06 -2.40 -30.28
CA ALA A 178 6.08 -3.45 -30.32
C ALA A 178 7.04 -3.26 -31.51
#